data_AF-A0A965C885-F1
#
_entry.id   AF-A0A965C885-F1
#
_cell.length_a   1.000
_cell.length_b   1.000
_cell.length_c   1.000
_cell.angle_alpha   90.00
_cell.angle_beta   90.00
_cell.angle_gamma   90.00
#
_symmetry.space_group_name_H-M   'P 1'
#
loop_
_entity.id
_entity.type
_entity.pdbx_description
1 polymer ?
#
loop_
_entity_poly.entity_id
_entity_poly.type
_entity_poly.pdbx_seq_one_letter_code
_entity_poly.pdbx_strand_id
1 'polypeptide(L)' 'MTTEKLYKIAVKVEATFLPDQSDVEASRYVFSYAIKITNIGNVAAQLISR' A
#
# COMPACT_ATOMS: atom_id res chain seq x y z
N MET A 1 -1.38 -27.88 16.20
CA MET A 1 -0.70 -26.69 16.75
C MET A 1 -1.01 -25.51 15.85
N THR A 2 -1.85 -24.60 16.31
CA THR A 2 -2.15 -23.35 15.58
C THR A 2 -0.94 -22.44 15.68
N THR A 3 -0.28 -22.19 14.55
CA THR A 3 0.83 -21.24 14.45
C THR A 3 0.33 -19.85 14.81
N GLU A 4 0.65 -19.38 16.02
CA GLU A 4 0.38 -18.00 16.42
C GLU A 4 1.12 -17.04 15.48
N LYS A 5 0.39 -16.08 14.91
CA LYS A 5 0.94 -15.07 14.02
C LYS A 5 1.55 -13.96 14.86
N LEU A 6 2.73 -14.21 15.43
CA LEU A 6 3.45 -13.22 16.26
C LEU A 6 3.74 -11.93 15.46
N TYR A 7 4.31 -12.07 14.26
CA TYR A 7 4.59 -10.95 13.35
C TYR A 7 3.88 -11.15 12.02
N LYS A 8 2.91 -10.28 11.72
CA LYS A 8 2.21 -10.33 10.44
C LYS A 8 1.66 -8.97 10.05
N ILE A 9 2.09 -8.44 8.92
CA ILE A 9 1.59 -7.18 8.36
C ILE A 9 0.80 -7.47 7.08
N ALA A 10 -0.39 -6.90 6.97
CA ALA A 10 -1.16 -6.86 5.73
C ALA A 10 -0.99 -5.49 5.08
N VAL A 11 -0.61 -5.47 3.80
CA VAL A 11 -0.49 -4.25 3.01
C VAL A 11 -1.54 -4.29 1.91
N LYS A 12 -2.30 -3.20 1.78
CA LYS A 12 -3.25 -2.99 0.69
C LYS A 12 -2.90 -1.71 -0.03
N VAL A 13 -3.03 -1.70 -1.35
CA VAL A 13 -2.75 -0.54 -2.19
C VAL A 13 -3.92 -0.31 -3.11
N GLU A 14 -4.40 0.93 -3.14
CA GLU A 14 -5.44 1.39 -4.05
C GLU A 14 -4.82 2.47 -4.93
N ALA A 15 -4.84 2.23 -6.25
CA ALA A 15 -4.33 3.17 -7.24
C ALA A 15 -5.51 3.92 -7.88
N THR A 16 -5.33 5.21 -8.15
CA THR A 16 -6.34 6.05 -8.79
C THR A 16 -5.69 6.86 -9.90
N PHE A 17 -6.22 6.78 -11.10
CA PHE A 17 -5.79 7.62 -12.21
C PHE A 17 -6.24 9.07 -11.97
N LEU A 18 -5.37 10.03 -12.27
CA LEU A 18 -5.65 11.46 -12.14
C LEU A 18 -5.71 12.11 -13.53
N PRO A 19 -6.90 12.19 -14.16
CA PRO A 19 -7.05 12.76 -15.50
C PRO A 19 -6.57 14.21 -15.57
N ASP A 20 -6.93 15.03 -14.57
CA ASP A 20 -6.63 16.47 -14.54
C ASP A 20 -5.13 16.79 -14.44
N GLN A 21 -4.31 15.81 -14.04
CA GLN A 21 -2.85 15.94 -13.97
C GLN A 21 -2.14 15.15 -15.07
N SER A 22 -2.89 14.47 -15.94
CA SER A 22 -2.36 13.65 -17.02
C SER A 22 -2.48 14.38 -18.36
N ASP A 23 -1.58 14.04 -19.28
CA ASP A 23 -1.62 14.49 -20.67
C ASP A 23 -1.52 13.25 -21.56
N VAL A 24 -2.69 12.71 -21.90
CA VAL A 24 -2.82 11.45 -22.65
C VAL A 24 -2.27 11.60 -24.06
N GLU A 25 -2.43 12.78 -24.69
CA GLU A 25 -1.93 13.06 -26.04
C GLU A 25 -0.40 13.03 -26.08
N ALA A 26 0.24 13.59 -25.04
CA ALA A 26 1.69 13.51 -24.88
C ALA A 26 2.17 12.22 -24.20
N SER A 27 1.30 11.21 -24.02
CA SER A 27 1.61 9.92 -23.38
C SER A 27 2.13 10.05 -21.94
N ARG A 28 1.66 11.05 -21.18
CA ARG A 28 1.97 11.25 -19.77
C ARG A 28 0.76 10.92 -18.90
N TYR A 29 0.92 9.94 -18.01
CA TYR A 29 -0.17 9.45 -17.16
C TYR A 29 0.22 9.55 -15.70
N VAL A 30 -0.62 10.20 -14.90
CA VAL A 30 -0.43 10.40 -13.47
C VAL A 30 -1.40 9.55 -12.69
N PHE A 31 -0.87 8.84 -11.69
CA PHE A 31 -1.65 8.03 -10.76
C PHE A 31 -1.29 8.42 -9.33
N SER A 32 -2.31 8.57 -8.49
CA SER A 32 -2.11 8.57 -7.03
C SER A 32 -2.24 7.15 -6.50
N TYR A 33 -1.65 6.91 -5.34
CA TYR A 33 -1.82 5.65 -4.62
C TYR A 33 -2.04 5.90 -3.13
N ALA A 34 -2.93 5.10 -2.54
CA ALA A 34 -3.16 5.04 -1.11
C ALA A 34 -2.70 3.67 -0.59
N ILE A 35 -1.71 3.66 0.30
CA ILE A 35 -1.19 2.44 0.92
C ILE A 35 -1.73 2.34 2.35
N LYS A 36 -2.40 1.22 2.64
CA LYS A 36 -2.87 0.87 3.99
C LYS A 36 -2.01 -0.27 4.53
N ILE A 37 -1.24 0.03 5.57
CA ILE A 37 -0.41 -0.94 6.30
C ILE A 37 -1.12 -1.27 7.61
N THR A 38 -1.53 -2.54 7.77
CA THR A 38 -2.24 -3.03 8.96
C THR A 38 -1.43 -4.11 9.65
N ASN A 39 -1.06 -3.89 10.91
CA ASN A 39 -0.53 -4.97 11.73
C ASN A 39 -1.67 -5.93 12.12
N ILE A 40 -1.60 -7.16 11.61
CA ILE A 40 -2.56 -8.25 11.90
C ILE A 40 -1.88 -9.38 12.71
N GLY A 41 -0.69 -9.11 13.25
CA GLY A 41 0.02 -9.97 14.18
C GLY A 41 -0.27 -9.57 15.63
N ASN A 42 0.27 -10.37 16.54
CA ASN A 42 0.02 -10.21 17.96
C ASN A 42 1.09 -9.37 18.68
N VAL A 43 2.14 -8.94 17.98
CA VAL A 43 3.24 -8.11 18.52
C VAL A 43 3.32 -6.79 17.75
N ALA A 44 3.64 -5.70 18.45
CA ALA A 44 3.90 -4.40 17.83
C ALA A 44 5.05 -4.47 16.83
N ALA A 45 4.97 -3.68 15.75
CA ALA A 45 5.93 -3.71 14.66
C ALA A 45 6.15 -2.31 14.08
N GLN A 46 7.31 -2.11 13.44
CA GLN A 46 7.72 -0.85 12.83
C GLN A 46 8.15 -1.08 11.38
N LEU A 47 7.76 -0.19 10.48
CA LEU A 47 8.28 -0.15 9.11
C LEU A 47 9.62 0.61 9.11
N ILE A 48 10.68 -0.05 8.68
CA ILE A 48 12.03 0.53 8.66
C ILE A 48 12.37 1.14 7.29
N SER A 49 11.93 0.49 6.22
CA SER A 49 12.17 0.89 4.83
C SER A 49 10.94 0.67 3.94
N ARG A 50 10.93 1.31 2.78
CA ARG A 50 9.88 1.20 1.74
C ARG A 50 10.51 0.82 0.41
#